data_AF-A0A355QXR7-F1
#
_entry.id   AF-A0A355QXR7-F1
#
_cell.length_a   1.000
_cell.length_b   1.000
_cell.length_c   1.000
_cell.angle_alpha   90.00
_cell.angle_beta   90.00
_cell.angle_gamma   90.00
#
_symmetry.space_group_name_H-M   'P 1'
#
loop_
_entity.id
_entity.type
_entity.pdbx_description
1 polymer ?
#
loop_
_entity_poly.entity_id
_entity_poly.type
_entity_poly.pdbx_seq_one_letter_code
_entity_poly.pdbx_strand_id
1 'polypeptide(L)'
;TAATFVSSGLGFAWLPRHMIERELREGVLKPLPLDQGGSRHPLFYLYSSKEKTLGPATQILIDLLRNFDTAPLDVPFAAPPQA
;
A
#
# COMPACT_ATOMS: atom_id res chain seq x y z
N THR A 1 -16.14 -9.60 1.14
CA THR A 1 -15.00 -9.25 0.26
C THR A 1 -13.89 -10.26 0.45
N ALA A 2 -12.77 -10.20 -0.29
CA ALA A 2 -11.66 -11.15 -0.10
C ALA A 2 -11.13 -11.17 1.35
N ALA A 3 -11.06 -10.02 2.02
CA ALA A 3 -10.70 -9.92 3.44
C ALA A 3 -11.65 -10.73 4.34
N THR A 4 -12.97 -10.56 4.18
CA THR A 4 -13.97 -11.34 4.94
C THR A 4 -13.81 -12.84 4.75
N PHE A 5 -13.54 -13.28 3.52
CA PHE A 5 -13.38 -14.70 3.20
C PHE A 5 -12.19 -15.32 3.94
N VAL A 6 -11.05 -14.63 3.95
CA VAL A 6 -9.85 -15.07 4.67
C VAL A 6 -10.05 -14.98 6.19
N SER A 7 -10.69 -13.92 6.70
CA SER A 7 -10.99 -13.77 8.14
C SER A 7 -11.95 -14.86 8.66
N SER A 8 -12.83 -15.39 7.81
CA SER A 8 -13.70 -16.53 8.13
C SER A 8 -12.98 -17.89 8.05
N GLY A 9 -11.67 -17.91 7.78
CA GLY A 9 -10.87 -19.14 7.73
C GLY A 9 -11.04 -19.95 6.44
N LEU A 10 -11.61 -19.37 5.38
CA LEU A 10 -11.96 -20.09 4.16
C LEU A 10 -10.81 -20.16 3.14
N GLY A 11 -9.64 -19.60 3.45
CA GLY A 11 -8.45 -19.67 2.58
C GLY A 11 -7.35 -18.69 2.98
N PHE A 12 -6.42 -18.47 2.05
CA PHE A 12 -5.31 -17.52 2.17
C PHE A 12 -5.22 -16.67 0.89
N ALA A 13 -4.76 -15.43 1.02
CA ALA A 13 -4.61 -14.52 -0.11
C ALA A 13 -3.61 -13.39 0.21
N TRP A 14 -3.08 -12.75 -0.82
CA TRP A 14 -2.49 -11.41 -0.66
C TRP A 14 -3.61 -10.38 -0.52
N LEU A 15 -3.62 -9.67 0.60
CA LEU A 15 -4.61 -8.64 0.90
C LEU A 15 -3.90 -7.30 1.09
N PRO A 16 -4.48 -6.17 0.62
CA PRO A 16 -3.89 -4.86 0.86
C PRO A 16 -3.78 -4.57 2.36
N ARG A 17 -2.56 -4.27 2.82
CA ARG A 17 -2.26 -4.10 4.26
C ARG A 17 -3.17 -3.07 4.94
N HIS A 18 -3.44 -1.94 4.28
CA HIS A 18 -4.28 -0.87 4.81
C HIS A 18 -5.74 -1.29 5.02
N MET A 19 -6.20 -2.36 4.37
CA MET A 19 -7.57 -2.86 4.54
C MET A 19 -7.71 -3.87 5.69
N ILE A 20 -6.59 -4.44 6.17
CA ILE A 20 -6.60 -5.54 7.15
C ILE A 20 -5.79 -5.24 8.42
N GLU A 21 -5.40 -3.98 8.63
CA GLU A 21 -4.53 -3.60 9.75
C GLU A 21 -5.16 -3.96 11.10
N ARG A 22 -6.47 -3.74 11.23
CA ARG A 22 -7.23 -4.05 12.44
C ARG A 22 -7.22 -5.55 12.71
N GLU A 23 -7.52 -6.37 11.71
CA GLU A 23 -7.57 -7.83 11.82
C GLU A 23 -6.19 -8.43 12.13
N LEU A 24 -5.11 -7.84 11.59
CA LEU A 24 -3.74 -8.20 11.96
C LEU A 24 -3.44 -7.84 13.41
N ARG A 25 -3.83 -6.63 13.85
CA ARG A 25 -3.62 -6.14 15.22
C ARG A 25 -4.39 -6.97 16.26
N GLU A 26 -5.63 -7.34 15.93
CA GLU A 26 -6.50 -8.19 16.76
C GLU A 26 -6.13 -9.68 16.67
N GLY A 27 -5.21 -10.06 15.78
CA GLY A 27 -4.75 -11.45 15.60
C GLY A 27 -5.77 -12.37 14.90
N VAL A 28 -6.86 -11.81 14.37
CA VAL A 28 -7.87 -12.51 13.55
C VAL A 28 -7.22 -13.01 12.25
N LEU A 29 -6.39 -12.18 11.64
CA LEU A 29 -5.56 -12.55 10.50
C LEU A 29 -4.11 -12.67 10.95
N LYS A 30 -3.37 -13.61 10.34
CA LYS A 30 -1.95 -13.83 10.61
C LYS A 30 -1.17 -13.90 9.31
N PRO A 31 0.02 -13.29 9.24
CA PRO A 31 0.93 -13.49 8.11
C PRO A 31 1.30 -14.97 7.98
N LEU A 32 1.29 -15.51 6.76
CA LEU A 32 1.75 -16.88 6.53
C LEU A 32 3.29 -16.92 6.56
N PRO A 33 3.91 -17.86 7.31
CA PRO A 33 5.36 -17.99 7.39
C PRO A 33 5.88 -18.67 6.12
N LEU A 34 6.04 -17.90 5.05
CA LEU A 34 6.58 -18.37 3.78
C LEU A 34 8.01 -17.85 3.60
N ASP A 35 8.92 -18.73 3.18
CA ASP A 35 10.31 -18.34 2.86
C ASP A 35 10.37 -17.34 1.69
N GLN A 36 9.42 -17.46 0.75
CA GLN A 36 9.27 -16.56 -0.39
C GLN A 36 7.79 -16.30 -0.68
N GLY A 37 7.48 -15.07 -1.11
CA GLY A 37 6.12 -14.69 -1.51
C GLY A 37 5.14 -14.37 -0.37
N GLY A 38 5.61 -14.27 0.87
CA GLY A 38 4.77 -13.86 2.02
C GLY A 38 4.21 -12.43 1.92
N SER A 39 4.87 -11.56 1.14
CA SER A 39 4.38 -10.22 0.78
C SER A 39 4.50 -9.99 -0.71
N ARG A 40 3.59 -9.17 -1.26
CA ARG A 40 3.61 -8.75 -2.66
C ARG A 40 3.53 -7.23 -2.74
N HIS A 41 4.50 -6.63 -3.41
CA HIS A 41 4.53 -5.21 -3.70
C HIS A 41 4.17 -5.01 -5.18
N PRO A 42 2.89 -4.73 -5.51
CA PRO A 42 2.51 -4.45 -6.89
C PRO A 42 3.14 -3.15 -7.36
N LEU A 43 3.50 -3.08 -8.65
CA LEU A 43 3.94 -1.84 -9.27
C LEU A 43 2.72 -0.93 -9.51
N PHE A 44 2.82 0.32 -9.06
CA PHE A 44 1.86 1.38 -9.38
C PHE A 44 2.36 2.22 -10.56
N TYR A 45 1.45 2.55 -11.48
CA TYR A 45 1.77 3.34 -12.65
C TYR A 45 1.04 4.69 -12.59
N LEU A 46 1.80 5.78 -12.72
CA LEU A 46 1.26 7.11 -12.85
C LEU A 46 1.11 7.45 -14.33
N TYR A 47 -0.13 7.58 -14.80
CA TYR A 47 -0.44 7.98 -16.16
C TYR A 47 -0.73 9.47 -16.22
N SER A 48 0.16 10.22 -16.88
CA SER A 48 -0.04 11.63 -17.21
C SER A 48 -0.33 11.78 -18.71
N SER A 49 -1.16 12.76 -19.08
CA SER A 49 -1.38 13.04 -20.50
C SER A 49 -0.07 13.51 -21.15
N LYS A 50 0.26 12.94 -22.31
CA LYS A 50 1.44 13.37 -23.09
C LYS A 50 1.20 14.66 -23.86
N GLU A 51 -0.07 15.00 -24.09
CA GLU A 51 -0.49 16.09 -24.96
C GLU A 51 -0.50 17.46 -24.27
N LYS A 52 -0.45 17.51 -22.94
CA LYS A 52 -0.51 18.75 -22.17
C LYS A 52 0.64 18.84 -21.19
N THR A 53 1.25 20.01 -21.10
CA THR A 53 2.20 20.31 -20.04
C THR A 53 1.46 20.29 -18.71
N LEU A 54 1.94 19.48 -17.77
CA LEU A 54 1.36 19.40 -16.43
C LEU A 54 1.59 20.71 -15.69
N GLY A 55 0.57 21.23 -15.03
CA GLY A 55 0.71 22.42 -14.18
C GLY A 55 1.61 22.15 -12.96
N PRO A 56 2.12 23.20 -12.31
CA PRO A 56 3.05 23.07 -11.18
C PRO A 56 2.45 22.25 -10.02
N ALA A 57 1.16 22.41 -9.72
CA ALA A 57 0.49 21.63 -8.69
C ALA A 57 0.48 20.11 -8.99
N THR A 58 0.29 19.73 -10.26
CA THR A 58 0.29 18.33 -10.68
C THR A 58 1.69 17.73 -10.64
N GLN A 59 2.71 18.51 -11.01
CA GLN A 59 4.11 18.08 -10.89
C GLN A 59 4.47 17.79 -9.42
N ILE A 60 4.13 18.72 -8.52
CA ILE A 60 4.31 18.52 -7.07
C ILE A 60 3.59 17.25 -6.59
N LEU A 61 2.34 17.01 -7.01
CA LEU A 61 1.61 15.81 -6.63
C LEU A 61 2.31 14.52 -7.13
N ILE A 62 2.80 14.51 -8.37
CA ILE A 62 3.53 13.35 -8.92
C ILE A 62 4.79 13.08 -8.10
N ASP A 63 5.54 14.13 -7.75
CA ASP A 63 6.75 13.98 -6.95
C ASP A 63 6.44 13.48 -5.54
N LEU A 64 5.37 13.97 -4.91
CA LEU A 64 4.89 13.47 -3.63
C LEU A 64 4.49 11.99 -3.73
N LEU A 65 3.73 11.60 -4.75
CA LEU A 65 3.33 10.20 -4.93
C LEU A 65 4.55 9.29 -5.13
N ARG A 66 5.56 9.72 -5.91
CA ARG A 66 6.80 8.95 -6.11
C ARG A 66 7.67 8.85 -4.87
N ASN A 67 7.68 9.88 -4.02
CA ASN A 67 8.51 9.91 -2.82
C ASN A 67 7.88 9.14 -1.65
N PHE A 68 6.54 9.02 -1.63
CA PHE A 68 5.79 8.47 -0.49
C PHE A 68 4.96 7.22 -0.82
N ASP A 69 5.06 6.63 -2.01
CA ASP A 69 4.30 5.43 -2.39
C ASP A 69 4.57 4.21 -1.48
N THR A 70 5.77 4.15 -0.89
CA THR A 70 6.23 3.08 0.01
C THR A 70 6.23 3.49 1.49
N ALA A 71 5.70 4.67 1.82
CA ALA A 71 5.68 5.16 3.20
C ALA A 71 4.88 4.18 4.11
N PRO A 72 5.38 3.90 5.33
CA PRO A 72 4.63 3.10 6.30
C PRO A 72 3.27 3.72 6.63
N LEU A 73 2.27 2.90 6.92
CA LEU A 73 0.89 3.36 7.17
C LEU A 73 0.74 4.19 8.46
N ASP A 74 1.69 4.06 9.38
CA ASP A 74 1.71 4.69 10.70
C ASP A 74 2.54 5.97 10.75
N VAL A 75 3.10 6.44 9.62
CA VAL A 75 3.83 7.71 9.61
C VAL A 75 2.86 8.89 9.76
N PRO A 76 3.17 9.86 10.64
CA PRO A 76 2.46 11.13 10.64
C PRO A 76 2.64 11.81 9.28
N PHE A 77 1.53 12.31 8.72
CA PHE A 77 1.51 12.99 7.43
C PHE A 77 2.60 14.08 7.37
N ALA A 78 3.44 14.03 6.33
CA ALA A 78 4.53 14.97 6.05
C ALA A 78 5.78 14.91 6.95
N ALA A 79 6.11 13.78 7.59
CA ALA A 79 7.46 13.58 8.11
C ALA A 79 8.42 13.22 6.94
N PRO A 80 9.44 14.05 6.61
CA PRO A 80 10.44 13.64 5.62
C PRO A 80 11.20 12.41 6.14
N PRO A 81 11.63 11.49 5.26
CA PRO A 81 12.53 10.42 5.65
C PRO A 81 13.80 11.06 6.25
N GLN A 82 14.14 10.66 7.48
CA GLN A 82 15.38 11.09 8.12
C GLN A 82 16.55 10.47 7.35
N ALA A 83 17.49 11.34 6.95
CA ALA A 83 18.63 11.05 6.08
C ALA A 83 19.57 9.96 6.61
#